data_AF-A0A3B8JJI5-F1
#
_entry.id   AF-A0A3B8JJI5-F1
#
_cell.length_a   1.000
_cell.length_b   1.000
_cell.length_c   1.000
_cell.angle_alpha   90.00
_cell.angle_beta   90.00
_cell.angle_gamma   90.00
#
_symmetry.space_group_name_H-M   'P 1'
#
loop_
_entity.id
_entity.type
_entity.pdbx_description
1 polymer ?
#
loop_
_entity_poly.entity_id
_entity_poly.type
_entity_poly.pdbx_seq_one_letter_code
_entity_poly.pdbx_strand_id
1 'polypeptide(L)' 'MPRPTQAHMSRTLRKSQPEAAKDMTKRQMEYYMGAKLIEVGVNPNSAIYRWSLETKGNSEVWTYSAYWGDSKEQQL' A
#
# COMPACT_ATOMS: atom_id res chain seq x y z
N MET A 1 20.44 13.64 -4.61
CA MET A 1 19.92 12.42 -3.93
C MET A 1 18.83 11.84 -4.81
N PRO A 2 18.82 10.52 -5.09
CA PRO A 2 17.72 9.92 -5.84
C PRO A 2 16.43 10.10 -5.05
N ARG A 3 15.38 10.61 -5.69
CA ARG A 3 14.06 10.70 -5.07
C ARG A 3 13.50 9.28 -5.00
N PRO A 4 12.89 8.87 -3.87
CA PRO A 4 12.20 7.59 -3.83
C PRO A 4 11.13 7.56 -4.93
N THR A 5 11.03 6.43 -5.62
CA THR A 5 10.06 6.15 -6.70
C THR A 5 9.00 5.13 -6.27
N GLN A 6 9.01 4.72 -5.00
CA GLN A 6 8.08 3.76 -4.45
C GLN A 6 7.82 4.00 -2.95
N ALA A 7 6.65 3.57 -2.48
CA ALA A 7 6.25 3.58 -1.08
C ALA A 7 5.50 2.29 -0.73
N HIS A 8 5.68 1.82 0.50
CA HIS A 8 5.04 0.60 1.01
C HIS A 8 4.44 0.86 2.39
N MET A 9 3.23 0.35 2.61
CA MET A 9 2.55 0.41 3.90
C MET A 9 2.02 -0.97 4.25
N SER A 10 2.45 -1.52 5.38
CA SER A 10 2.03 -2.85 5.83
C SER A 10 1.19 -2.79 7.09
N ARG A 11 0.17 -3.65 7.17
CA ARG A 11 -0.63 -3.90 8.37
C ARG A 11 -0.78 -5.39 8.60
N THR A 12 -0.59 -5.80 9.85
CA THR A 12 -0.86 -7.15 10.30
C THR A 12 -2.29 -7.24 10.81
N LEU A 13 -3.10 -8.10 10.19
CA LEU A 13 -4.47 -8.41 10.55
C LEU A 13 -4.55 -9.86 11.04
N ARG A 14 -5.51 -10.17 11.91
CA ARG A 14 -5.78 -11.57 12.29
C ARG A 14 -6.73 -12.17 11.28
N LYS A 15 -6.52 -13.44 10.91
CA LYS A 15 -7.43 -14.17 10.00
C LYS A 15 -8.87 -14.19 10.53
N SER A 16 -9.02 -14.28 11.86
CA SER A 16 -10.29 -14.31 12.57
C SER A 16 -11.01 -12.97 12.68
N GLN A 17 -10.42 -11.85 12.23
CA GLN A 17 -11.11 -10.57 12.24
C GLN A 17 -12.28 -10.59 11.25
N PRO A 18 -13.41 -9.92 11.56
CA PRO A 18 -14.51 -9.77 10.61
C PRO A 18 -14.04 -9.11 9.32
N GLU A 19 -14.54 -9.57 8.17
CA GLU A 19 -14.15 -9.03 6.85
C GLU A 19 -14.41 -7.51 6.75
N ALA A 20 -15.53 -7.02 7.29
CA ALA A 20 -15.82 -5.58 7.33
C ALA A 20 -14.73 -4.76 8.05
N ALA A 21 -14.10 -5.32 9.10
CA ALA A 21 -13.01 -4.66 9.81
C ALA A 21 -11.70 -4.67 9.01
N LYS A 22 -11.45 -5.77 8.27
CA LYS A 22 -10.32 -5.86 7.35
C LYS A 22 -10.46 -4.85 6.20
N ASP A 23 -11.66 -4.75 5.61
CA ASP A 23 -11.97 -3.81 4.54
C ASP A 23 -11.82 -2.35 4.97
N MET A 24 -12.33 -2.00 6.16
CA MET A 24 -12.14 -0.68 6.74
C MET A 24 -10.65 -0.36 6.91
N THR A 25 -9.85 -1.34 7.38
CA THR A 25 -8.40 -1.15 7.53
C THR A 25 -7.72 -0.93 6.18
N LYS A 26 -8.08 -1.69 5.15
CA LYS A 26 -7.55 -1.51 3.79
C LYS A 26 -7.88 -0.13 3.22
N ARG A 27 -9.12 0.35 3.38
CA ARG A 27 -9.52 1.71 2.97
C ARG A 27 -8.72 2.81 3.67
N GLN A 28 -8.45 2.63 4.97
CA GLN A 28 -7.59 3.56 5.71
C GLN A 28 -6.17 3.58 5.14
N MET A 29 -5.62 2.41 4.81
CA MET A 29 -4.29 2.31 4.19
C MET A 29 -4.24 3.01 2.83
N GLU A 30 -5.26 2.83 1.99
CA GLU A 30 -5.39 3.52 0.71
C GLU A 30 -5.42 5.04 0.88
N TYR A 31 -6.24 5.53 1.83
CA TYR A 31 -6.32 6.95 2.16
C TYR A 31 -4.98 7.52 2.61
N TYR A 32 -4.32 6.86 3.57
CA TYR A 32 -3.02 7.32 4.08
C TYR A 32 -1.92 7.26 3.03
N MET A 33 -1.94 6.27 2.15
CA MET A 33 -0.99 6.19 1.04
C MET A 33 -1.17 7.37 0.07
N GLY A 34 -2.41 7.70 -0.29
CA GLY A 34 -2.70 8.88 -1.11
C GLY A 34 -2.17 10.18 -0.49
N ALA A 35 -2.43 10.38 0.80
CA ALA A 35 -1.89 11.53 1.55
C ALA A 35 -0.36 11.54 1.54
N LYS A 36 0.29 10.38 1.72
CA LYS A 36 1.75 10.28 1.73
C LYS A 36 2.37 10.61 0.38
N LEU A 37 1.75 10.20 -0.72
CA LEU A 37 2.20 10.55 -2.07
C LEU A 37 2.17 12.07 -2.29
N ILE A 38 1.10 12.73 -1.86
CA ILE A 38 0.99 14.20 -1.95
C ILE A 38 2.12 14.87 -1.14
N GLU A 39 2.40 14.38 0.07
CA GLU A 39 3.48 14.90 0.94
C GLU A 39 4.85 14.86 0.26
N VAL A 40 5.12 13.85 -0.57
CA VAL A 40 6.38 13.71 -1.32
C VAL A 40 6.31 14.29 -2.74
N GLY A 41 5.26 15.06 -3.06
CA GLY A 41 5.11 15.77 -4.33
C GLY A 41 4.71 14.88 -5.51
N VAL A 42 4.08 13.73 -5.25
CA VAL A 42 3.62 12.77 -6.26
C VAL A 42 2.11 12.86 -6.41
N ASN A 43 1.62 12.96 -7.65
CA ASN A 43 0.19 12.87 -7.92
C ASN A 43 -0.31 11.42 -7.71
N PRO A 44 -1.20 11.15 -6.74
CA PRO A 44 -1.68 9.78 -6.46
C PRO A 44 -2.29 9.11 -7.69
N ASN A 45 -3.00 9.86 -8.52
CA ASN A 45 -3.66 9.33 -9.73
C ASN A 45 -2.67 8.88 -10.82
N SER A 46 -1.39 9.25 -10.69
CA SER A 46 -0.34 8.85 -11.64
C SER A 46 0.44 7.61 -11.22
N ALA A 47 0.29 7.15 -9.97
CA ALA A 47 1.00 6.00 -9.43
C ALA A 47 0.30 4.67 -9.81
N ILE A 48 1.07 3.59 -9.80
CA ILE A 48 0.54 2.21 -9.84
C ILE A 48 0.46 1.69 -8.41
N TYR A 49 -0.65 1.06 -8.07
CA TYR A 49 -0.87 0.47 -6.76
C TYR A 49 -0.94 -1.05 -6.84
N ARG A 50 -0.33 -1.74 -5.88
CA ARG A 50 -0.43 -3.19 -5.74
C ARG A 50 -0.64 -3.58 -4.29
N TRP A 51 -1.60 -4.48 -4.09
CA TRP A 51 -1.76 -5.20 -2.83
C TRP A 51 -0.92 -6.48 -2.88
N SER A 52 -0.24 -6.77 -1.78
CA SER A 52 0.31 -8.11 -1.51
C SER A 52 -0.14 -8.60 -0.15
N LEU A 53 -0.19 -9.92 -0.01
CA LEU A 53 -0.61 -10.62 1.21
C LEU A 53 0.43 -11.68 1.54
N GLU A 54 0.95 -11.65 2.75
CA GLU A 54 1.70 -12.75 3.35
C GLU A 54 0.92 -13.35 4.51
N THR A 55 0.65 -14.66 4.47
CA THR A 55 0.04 -15.35 5.61
C THR A 55 1.11 -15.88 6.56
N LYS A 56 1.03 -15.53 7.85
CA LYS A 56 1.94 -16.01 8.91
C LYS A 56 1.11 -16.63 10.03
N GLY A 57 0.92 -17.94 9.97
CA GLY A 57 0.08 -18.68 10.91
C GLY A 57 -1.37 -18.17 10.90
N ASN A 58 -1.81 -17.65 12.05
CA ASN A 58 -3.16 -17.07 12.23
C ASN A 58 -3.25 -15.56 11.87
N SER A 59 -2.19 -15.01 11.30
CA SER A 59 -2.10 -13.61 10.90
C SER A 59 -1.90 -13.46 9.40
N GLU A 60 -2.28 -12.30 8.89
CA GLU A 60 -2.14 -11.84 7.51
C GLU A 60 -1.40 -10.51 7.53
N VAL A 61 -0.29 -10.40 6.81
CA VAL A 61 0.40 -9.14 6.59
C VAL A 61 -0.02 -8.63 5.21
N TRP A 62 -0.86 -7.61 5.21
CA TRP A 62 -1.30 -6.92 4.01
C TRP A 62 -0.37 -5.74 3.74
N THR A 63 0.20 -5.66 2.55
CA THR A 63 1.04 -4.55 2.12
C THR A 63 0.41 -3.85 0.94
N TYR A 64 0.23 -2.53 1.07
CA TYR A 64 -0.17 -1.65 -0.01
C TYR A 64 1.06 -0.91 -0.53
N SER A 65 1.39 -1.14 -1.79
CA SER A 65 2.55 -0.57 -2.45
C SER A 65 2.11 0.43 -3.50
N ALA A 66 2.80 1.56 -3.57
CA ALA A 66 2.64 2.58 -4.62
C ALA A 66 3.96 2.76 -5.37
N TYR A 67 3.90 2.83 -6.70
CA TYR A 67 5.05 2.94 -7.59
C TYR A 67 4.84 4.11 -8.57
N TRP A 68 5.86 4.96 -8.74
CA TRP A 68 5.88 6.10 -9.66
C TRP A 68 7.27 6.25 -10.29
N GLY A 69 7.42 7.11 -11.31
CA GLY A 69 8.69 7.28 -12.03
C GLY A 69 9.26 5.95 -12.52
N ASP A 70 10.56 5.74 -12.36
CA ASP A 70 11.29 4.56 -12.84
C ASP A 70 10.74 3.24 -12.26
N SER A 71 10.29 3.24 -11.01
CA SER A 71 9.71 2.04 -10.39
C SER A 71 8.34 1.70 -10.98
N LYS A 72 7.63 2.66 -11.59
CA LYS A 72 6.38 2.38 -12.30
C LYS A 72 6.63 1.56 -13.56
N GLU A 73 7.69 1.89 -14.30
CA GLU A 73 8.05 1.20 -15.55
C GLU A 73 8.44 -0.25 -15.32
N GLN A 74 9.05 -0.56 -14.18
CA GLN A 74 9.41 -1.93 -13.77
C GLN A 74 8.20 -2.79 -13.34
N GLN A 75 7.02 -2.20 -13.21
CA GLN A 75 5.80 -2.88 -12.74
C GLN A 75 4.75 -3.08 -13.83
N LEU A 76 5.03 -2.61 -15.06
CA LEU A 76 4.24 -2.83 -16.28
C LEU A 76 4.72 -4.10 -17.00
#